data_AF-A0A4S5JEM9-F1
#
_entry.id   AF-A0A4S5JEM9-F1
#
_cell.length_a   1.000
_cell.length_b   1.000
_cell.length_c   1.000
_cell.angle_alpha   90.00
_cell.angle_beta   90.00
_cell.angle_gamma   90.00
#
_symmetry.space_group_name_H-M   'P 1'
#
loop_
_entity.id
_entity.type
_entity.pdbx_description
1 polymer ?
#
loop_
_entity_poly.entity_id
_entity_poly.type
_entity_poly.pdbx_seq_one_letter_code
_entity_poly.pdbx_strand_id
1 'polypeptide(L)'
;MQLVAAIIGIIIYYAYMAAVGKWCRNNNISKALAFRVGAAACLLLALVTIVAVSLYFGKIMLINEDPLITAGCVIAIALLGGLRCRDHVSKQRSPQA
;
A
#
# COMPACT_ATOMS: atom_id res chain seq x y z
N MET A 1 19.01 -6.42 -12.73
CA MET A 1 18.87 -5.81 -11.39
C MET A 1 17.51 -5.14 -11.18
N GLN A 2 17.08 -4.19 -12.03
CA GLN A 2 15.80 -3.46 -11.85
C GLN A 2 14.55 -4.35 -11.87
N LEU A 3 14.47 -5.34 -12.77
CA LEU A 3 13.33 -6.26 -12.83
C LEU A 3 13.13 -7.05 -11.53
N VAL A 4 14.23 -7.53 -10.94
CA VAL A 4 14.20 -8.29 -9.68
C VAL A 4 13.73 -7.41 -8.52
N ALA A 5 14.24 -6.18 -8.42
CA ALA A 5 13.79 -5.22 -7.42
C ALA A 5 12.30 -4.86 -7.57
N ALA A 6 11.81 -4.70 -8.80
CA ALA A 6 10.40 -4.46 -9.08
C ALA A 6 9.51 -5.65 -8.67
N ILE A 7 9.91 -6.89 -9.00
CA ILE A 7 9.20 -8.10 -8.62
C ILE A 7 9.15 -8.24 -7.09
N ILE A 8 10.27 -8.05 -6.41
CA ILE A 8 10.34 -8.09 -4.93
C ILE A 8 9.42 -7.03 -4.33
N GLY A 9 9.44 -5.80 -4.85
CA GLY A 9 8.55 -4.72 -4.40
C GLY A 9 7.07 -5.07 -4.57
N ILE A 10 6.69 -5.69 -5.69
CA ILE A 10 5.33 -6.18 -5.93
C ILE A 10 4.95 -7.26 -4.91
N ILE A 11 5.83 -8.23 -4.64
CA ILE A 11 5.57 -9.31 -3.67
C ILE A 11 5.39 -8.74 -2.26
N ILE A 12 6.27 -7.84 -1.83
CA ILE A 12 6.19 -7.17 -0.52
C ILE A 12 4.85 -6.42 -0.40
N TYR A 13 4.48 -5.67 -1.44
CA TYR A 13 3.22 -4.94 -1.48
C TYR A 13 2.00 -5.85 -1.32
N TYR A 14 1.94 -6.96 -2.08
CA TYR A 14 0.83 -7.92 -1.98
C TYR A 14 0.79 -8.63 -0.63
N ALA A 15 1.93 -9.07 -0.11
CA ALA A 15 2.01 -9.73 1.20
C ALA A 15 1.57 -8.79 2.33
N TYR A 16 2.02 -7.53 2.29
CA TYR A 16 1.63 -6.50 3.25
C TYR A 16 0.12 -6.23 3.20
N MET A 17 -0.45 -6.07 2.00
CA MET A 17 -1.89 -5.88 1.83
C MET A 17 -2.73 -7.07 2.30
N ALA A 18 -2.26 -8.30 2.06
CA ALA A 18 -2.92 -9.50 2.54
C ALA A 18 -2.91 -9.58 4.07
N ALA A 19 -1.79 -9.22 4.72
CA ALA A 19 -1.66 -9.17 6.17
C ALA A 19 -2.59 -8.10 6.79
N VAL A 20 -2.58 -6.88 6.26
CA VAL A 20 -3.47 -5.78 6.69
C VAL A 20 -4.94 -6.18 6.49
N GLY A 21 -5.28 -6.76 5.34
CA GLY A 21 -6.63 -7.27 5.06
C GLY A 21 -7.05 -8.38 6.02
N LYS A 22 -6.16 -9.31 6.37
CA LYS A 22 -6.42 -10.35 7.39
C LYS A 22 -6.64 -9.75 8.77
N TRP A 23 -5.85 -8.75 9.17
CA TRP A 23 -6.01 -8.05 10.44
C TRP A 23 -7.32 -7.26 10.52
N CYS A 24 -7.68 -6.53 9.46
CA CYS A 24 -8.97 -5.82 9.37
C CYS A 24 -10.17 -6.78 9.50
N ARG A 25 -10.05 -7.99 8.92
CA ARG A 25 -11.07 -9.05 9.07
C ARG A 25 -11.16 -9.57 10.50
N ASN A 26 -10.02 -9.88 11.12
CA ASN A 26 -10.00 -10.45 12.47
C ASN A 26 -10.62 -9.51 13.52
N ASN A 27 -10.52 -8.19 13.28
CA ASN A 27 -11.09 -7.15 14.15
C ASN A 27 -12.50 -6.70 13.72
N ASN A 28 -13.15 -7.39 12.77
CA ASN A 28 -14.52 -7.13 12.32
C ASN A 28 -14.81 -5.69 11.87
N ILE A 29 -13.78 -5.05 11.30
CA ILE A 29 -13.79 -3.62 10.99
C ILE A 29 -14.80 -3.28 9.87
N SER A 30 -15.50 -2.14 9.99
CA SER A 30 -16.43 -1.65 8.97
C SER A 30 -15.71 -1.31 7.66
N LYS A 31 -16.39 -1.43 6.51
CA LYS A 31 -15.81 -1.20 5.16
C LYS A 31 -15.13 0.17 5.03
N ALA A 32 -15.73 1.21 5.62
CA ALA A 32 -15.17 2.56 5.60
C ALA A 32 -13.86 2.66 6.40
N LEU A 33 -13.76 1.97 7.54
CA LEU A 33 -12.57 1.95 8.38
C LEU A 33 -11.48 1.06 7.76
N ALA A 34 -11.85 -0.07 7.12
CA ALA A 34 -10.92 -0.91 6.37
C ALA A 34 -10.26 -0.16 5.19
N PHE A 35 -11.00 0.73 4.51
CA PHE A 35 -10.42 1.60 3.48
C PHE A 35 -9.37 2.55 4.07
N ARG A 36 -9.68 3.22 5.19
CA ARG A 36 -8.75 4.15 5.84
C ARG A 36 -7.49 3.44 6.35
N VAL A 37 -7.65 2.27 6.96
CA VAL A 37 -6.52 1.45 7.44
C VAL A 37 -5.65 0.99 6.27
N GLY A 38 -6.25 0.47 5.20
CA GLY A 38 -5.52 0.07 4.00
C GLY A 38 -4.78 1.25 3.37
N ALA A 39 -5.40 2.42 3.29
CA ALA A 39 -4.77 3.62 2.76
C ALA A 39 -3.61 4.12 3.63
N ALA A 40 -3.81 4.19 4.95
CA ALA A 40 -2.76 4.60 5.90
C ALA A 40 -1.58 3.62 5.89
N ALA A 41 -1.85 2.31 5.88
CA ALA A 41 -0.81 1.28 5.82
C ALA A 41 0.01 1.39 4.53
N CYS A 42 -0.65 1.63 3.40
CA CYS A 42 0.00 1.79 2.12
C CYS A 42 0.82 3.08 2.01
N LEU A 43 0.32 4.17 2.60
CA LEU A 43 1.01 5.45 2.69
C LEU A 43 2.28 5.32 3.55
N LEU A 44 2.17 4.64 4.70
CA LEU A 44 3.33 4.30 5.55
C LEU A 44 4.36 3.48 4.79
N LEU A 45 3.93 2.45 4.05
CA LEU A 45 4.83 1.62 3.25
C LEU A 45 5.55 2.46 2.18
N ALA A 46 4.84 3.34 1.48
CA ALA A 46 5.41 4.21 0.46
C ALA A 46 6.45 5.19 1.06
N LEU A 47 6.12 5.82 2.19
CA LEU A 47 7.05 6.72 2.89
C LEU A 47 8.31 5.98 3.37
N VAL A 48 8.14 4.82 4.01
CA VAL A 48 9.28 3.99 4.47
C VAL A 48 10.16 3.60 3.28
N THR A 49 9.55 3.23 2.16
CA THR A 49 10.30 2.87 0.95
C THR A 49 11.09 4.05 0.39
N ILE A 50 10.48 5.24 0.30
CA ILE A 50 11.15 6.46 -0.17
C ILE A 50 12.32 6.81 0.76
N VAL A 51 12.11 6.76 2.08
CA VAL A 51 13.17 7.06 3.07
C VAL A 51 14.29 6.05 2.98
N ALA A 52 13.98 4.74 2.96
CA ALA A 52 14.99 3.68 2.90
C ALA A 52 15.84 3.77 1.63
N VAL A 53 15.20 4.00 0.48
CA VAL A 53 15.89 4.16 -0.80
C VAL A 53 16.70 5.46 -0.81
N SER A 54 16.19 6.54 -0.25
CA SER A 54 16.92 7.82 -0.18
C SER A 54 18.16 7.72 0.71
N LEU A 55 18.08 7.01 1.83
CA LEU A 55 19.22 6.73 2.70
C LEU A 55 20.25 5.83 2.01
N TYR A 56 19.80 4.80 1.29
CA TYR A 56 20.69 3.88 0.58
C TYR A 56 21.52 4.59 -0.51
N PHE A 57 20.92 5.52 -1.25
CA PHE A 57 21.62 6.27 -2.31
C PHE A 57 22.21 7.61 -1.85
N GLY A 58 22.02 7.99 -0.58
CA GLY A 58 22.51 9.26 -0.03
C GLY A 58 21.87 10.52 -0.65
N LYS A 59 20.72 10.37 -1.33
CA LYS A 59 19.99 11.48 -1.97
C LYS A 59 18.49 11.22 -1.93
N ILE A 60 17.69 12.28 -1.89
CA ILE A 60 16.22 12.15 -1.92
C ILE A 60 15.81 11.60 -3.29
N MET A 61 15.25 10.40 -3.30
CA MET A 61 14.81 9.73 -4.52
C MET A 61 13.35 10.10 -4.80
N LEU A 62 13.17 10.91 -5.85
CA LEU A 62 11.89 11.38 -6.35
C LEU A 62 11.58 10.69 -7.67
N ILE A 63 10.29 10.43 -7.91
CA ILE A 63 9.82 9.97 -9.22
C ILE A 63 9.97 11.13 -10.19
N ASN A 64 10.75 10.92 -11.25
CA ASN A 64 11.03 11.93 -12.27
C ASN A 64 11.65 13.23 -11.70
N GLU A 65 12.34 13.15 -10.56
CA GLU A 65 12.88 14.31 -9.83
C GLU A 65 11.84 15.37 -9.43
N ASP A 66 10.55 15.02 -9.50
CA ASP A 66 9.44 15.94 -9.26
C ASP A 66 8.68 15.56 -7.97
N PRO A 67 8.63 16.46 -6.97
CA PRO A 67 7.94 16.21 -5.70
C PRO A 67 6.42 16.13 -5.85
N LEU A 68 5.84 16.84 -6.82
CA LEU A 68 4.41 16.85 -7.08
C LEU A 68 3.97 15.51 -7.70
N ILE A 69 4.74 15.01 -8.67
CA ILE A 69 4.50 13.68 -9.28
C ILE A 69 4.68 12.60 -8.22
N THR A 70 5.74 12.68 -7.43
CA THR A 70 6.00 11.70 -6.36
C THR A 70 4.87 11.68 -5.33
N ALA A 71 4.45 12.85 -4.84
CA ALA A 71 3.33 12.97 -3.91
C ALA A 71 2.02 12.43 -4.52
N GLY A 72 1.75 12.77 -5.79
CA GLY A 72 0.60 12.25 -6.53
C GLY A 72 0.60 10.73 -6.62
N CYS A 73 1.74 10.12 -6.96
CA CYS A 73 1.89 8.67 -6.99
C CYS A 73 1.70 8.03 -5.60
N VAL A 74 2.27 8.62 -4.54
CA VAL A 74 2.10 8.14 -3.17
C VAL A 74 0.62 8.16 -2.76
N ILE A 75 -0.09 9.25 -3.07
CA ILE A 75 -1.54 9.38 -2.79
C ILE A 75 -2.34 8.36 -3.60
N ALA A 76 -2.06 8.21 -4.89
CA ALA A 76 -2.74 7.25 -5.75
C ALA A 76 -2.55 5.81 -5.24
N ILE A 77 -1.32 5.43 -4.88
CA ILE A 77 -1.01 4.13 -4.29
C ILE A 77 -1.74 3.95 -2.96
N ALA A 78 -1.79 4.98 -2.11
CA ALA A 78 -2.53 4.93 -0.86
C ALA A 78 -4.03 4.66 -1.06
N LEU A 79 -4.67 5.37 -1.98
CA LEU A 79 -6.08 5.16 -2.31
C LEU A 79 -6.33 3.77 -2.88
N LEU A 80 -5.45 3.28 -3.77
CA LEU A 80 -5.52 1.92 -4.32
C LEU A 80 -5.36 0.85 -3.24
N GLY A 81 -4.45 1.05 -2.27
CA GLY A 81 -4.28 0.17 -1.11
C GLY A 81 -5.53 0.12 -0.24
N GLY A 82 -6.14 1.28 0.03
CA GLY A 82 -7.41 1.38 0.74
C GLY A 82 -8.54 0.63 0.02
N LEU A 83 -8.67 0.82 -1.29
CA LEU A 83 -9.65 0.12 -2.14
C LEU A 83 -9.46 -1.39 -2.07
N ARG A 84 -8.24 -1.89 -2.24
CA ARG A 84 -7.93 -3.33 -2.16
C ARG A 84 -8.23 -3.94 -0.80
N CYS A 85 -7.96 -3.19 0.28
CA CYS A 85 -8.29 -3.64 1.64
C CYS A 85 -9.81 -3.69 1.87
N ARG A 86 -10.54 -2.68 1.38
CA ARG A 86 -12.01 -2.65 1.42
C ARG A 86 -12.61 -3.82 0.65
N ASP A 87 -12.10 -4.10 -0.53
CA ASP A 87 -12.60 -5.17 -1.39
C ASP A 87 -12.35 -6.55 -0.78
N HIS A 88 -11.20 -6.75 -0.11
CA HIS A 88 -10.90 -7.97 0.66
C HIS A 88 -11.91 -8.20 1.80
N VAL A 89 -12.34 -7.14 2.49
CA VAL A 89 -13.34 -7.24 3.56
C VAL A 89 -14.76 -7.40 2.98
N SER A 90 -15.06 -6.78 1.83
CA SER A 90 -16.38 -6.85 1.19
C SER A 90 -16.67 -8.22 0.58
N LYS A 91 -15.70 -8.84 -0.11
CA LYS A 91 -15.89 -10.14 -0.77
C LYS A 91 -16.23 -11.30 0.18
N GLN A 92 -15.92 -11.17 1.47
CA GLN A 92 -16.21 -12.22 2.46
C GLN A 92 -17.35 -11.90 3.43
N ARG A 93 -17.82 -10.64 3.50
CA ARG A 93 -19.10 -10.31 4.17
C ARG A 93 -20.33 -10.64 3.33
N SER A 94 -20.13 -10.99 2.07
CA SER A 94 -21.11 -11.72 1.26
C SER A 94 -20.69 -13.19 1.15
N PRO A 95 -20.86 -14.03 2.18
CA PRO A 95 -21.10 -15.43 1.94
C PRO A 95 -22.57 -15.53 1.50
N GLN A 96 -22.86 -15.53 0.20
CA GLN A 96 -24.06 -16.11 -0.42
C GLN A 96 -24.15 -15.69 -1.88
N ALA A 97 -23.85 -16.62 -2.78
CA ALA A 97 -24.91 -17.42 -3.38
C ALA A 97 -24.48 -18.89 -3.32
#